data_AF-A0A427KCA2-F1
#
_entry.id   AF-A0A427KCA2-F1
#
_cell.length_a   1.000
_cell.length_b   1.000
_cell.length_c   1.000
_cell.angle_alpha   90.00
_cell.angle_beta   90.00
_cell.angle_gamma   90.00
#
_symmetry.space_group_name_H-M   'P 1'
#
loop_
_entity.id
_entity.type
_entity.pdbx_description
1 polymer ?
#
loop_
_entity_poly.entity_id
_entity_poly.type
_entity_poly.pdbx_seq_one_letter_code
_entity_poly.pdbx_strand_id
1 'polypeptide(L)'
;MIRLLTALLAVALVALGLTGWRLNATNSHLTDAQRIIGTLSAGIESRDKAITRLNDKAKAGQKREAALRLLQGRASTAALNRELTIQRETDANPTLRSWSAAALPADVIRLQSRPAFNNARDYLDWLSARDKLPAARQQPADPGRFSGG
;
A
#
# COMPACT_ATOMS: atom_id res chain seq x y z
N MET A 1 -104.40 -2.35 -7.39
CA MET A 1 -103.48 -2.91 -6.37
C MET A 1 -102.32 -3.71 -7.00
N ILE A 2 -102.58 -4.73 -7.83
CA ILE A 2 -101.53 -5.56 -8.45
C ILE A 2 -100.53 -4.75 -9.31
N ARG A 3 -101.00 -3.79 -10.12
CA ARG A 3 -100.12 -2.98 -10.98
C ARG A 3 -99.12 -2.09 -10.21
N LEU A 4 -99.48 -1.65 -9.01
CA LEU A 4 -98.59 -0.87 -8.14
C LEU A 4 -97.53 -1.78 -7.51
N LEU A 5 -97.92 -2.99 -7.09
CA LEU A 5 -96.99 -3.99 -6.57
C LEU A 5 -95.97 -4.41 -7.64
N THR A 6 -96.42 -4.63 -8.88
CA THR A 6 -95.50 -4.98 -9.99
C THR A 6 -94.54 -3.84 -10.33
N ALA A 7 -95.01 -2.59 -10.29
CA ALA A 7 -94.15 -1.43 -10.53
C ALA A 7 -93.11 -1.25 -9.41
N LEU A 8 -93.51 -1.42 -8.15
CA LEU A 8 -92.64 -1.32 -6.99
C LEU A 8 -91.58 -2.44 -7.00
N LEU A 9 -91.97 -3.66 -7.34
CA LEU A 9 -91.05 -4.78 -7.51
C LEU A 9 -90.03 -4.52 -8.64
N ALA A 10 -90.47 -3.99 -9.77
CA ALA A 10 -89.59 -3.65 -10.88
C ALA A 10 -88.56 -2.58 -10.48
N VAL A 11 -88.99 -1.54 -9.76
CA VAL A 11 -88.09 -0.50 -9.23
C VAL A 11 -87.10 -1.07 -8.22
N ALA A 12 -87.54 -1.95 -7.33
CA ALA A 12 -86.66 -2.61 -6.37
C ALA A 12 -85.58 -3.47 -7.05
N LEU A 13 -85.93 -4.20 -8.11
CA LEU A 13 -84.98 -4.99 -8.90
C LEU A 13 -83.96 -4.12 -9.63
N VAL A 14 -84.39 -3.00 -10.22
CA VAL A 14 -83.48 -2.03 -10.87
C VAL A 14 -82.54 -1.40 -9.85
N ALA A 15 -83.04 -1.03 -8.66
CA ALA A 15 -82.23 -0.49 -7.58
C ALA A 15 -81.16 -1.49 -7.10
N LEU A 16 -81.52 -2.78 -6.96
CA LEU A 16 -80.58 -3.85 -6.60
C LEU A 16 -79.52 -4.11 -7.69
N GLY A 17 -79.90 -4.04 -8.97
CA GLY A 17 -78.96 -4.15 -10.08
C GLY A 17 -77.94 -3.01 -10.09
N LEU A 18 -78.39 -1.77 -9.85
CA LEU A 18 -77.53 -0.59 -9.78
C LEU A 18 -76.57 -0.63 -8.59
N THR A 19 -77.03 -1.04 -7.41
CA THR A 19 -76.16 -1.15 -6.23
C THR A 19 -75.14 -2.27 -6.39
N GLY A 20 -75.51 -3.42 -6.94
CA GLY A 20 -74.60 -4.51 -7.25
C GLY A 20 -73.52 -4.11 -8.26
N TRP A 21 -73.90 -3.40 -9.32
CA TRP A 21 -72.94 -2.90 -10.32
C TRP A 21 -71.97 -1.87 -9.70
N ARG A 22 -72.48 -0.95 -8.89
CA ARG A 22 -71.66 0.08 -8.22
C ARG A 22 -70.67 -0.51 -7.21
N LEU A 23 -71.08 -1.54 -6.46
CA LEU A 23 -70.20 -2.24 -5.52
C LEU A 23 -69.09 -3.00 -6.27
N ASN A 24 -69.44 -3.68 -7.36
CA ASN A 24 -68.47 -4.40 -8.17
C ASN A 24 -67.45 -3.45 -8.84
N ALA A 25 -67.92 -2.30 -9.33
CA ALA A 25 -67.06 -1.23 -9.87
C ALA A 25 -66.16 -0.58 -8.81
N THR A 26 -66.53 -0.64 -7.53
CA THR A 26 -65.68 -0.11 -6.43
C THR A 26 -64.62 -1.14 -6.00
N ASN A 27 -64.93 -2.43 -6.07
CA ASN A 27 -64.01 -3.52 -5.70
C ASN A 27 -62.80 -3.65 -6.65
N SER A 28 -62.92 -3.24 -7.91
CA SER A 28 -61.79 -3.23 -8.85
C SER A 28 -60.66 -2.33 -8.39
N HIS A 29 -60.97 -1.18 -7.79
CA HIS A 29 -59.97 -0.24 -7.27
C HIS A 29 -59.14 -0.83 -6.12
N LEU A 30 -59.76 -1.65 -5.26
CA LEU A 30 -59.06 -2.32 -4.17
C LEU A 30 -58.08 -3.38 -4.68
N THR A 31 -58.50 -4.10 -5.72
CA THR A 31 -57.67 -5.14 -6.36
C THR A 31 -56.48 -4.51 -7.09
N ASP A 32 -56.69 -3.41 -7.80
CA ASP A 32 -55.63 -2.66 -8.47
C ASP A 32 -54.67 -2.02 -7.47
N ALA A 33 -55.18 -1.41 -6.40
CA ALA A 33 -54.35 -0.86 -5.33
C ALA A 33 -53.48 -1.94 -4.67
N GLN A 34 -54.05 -3.11 -4.38
CA GLN A 34 -53.30 -4.23 -3.80
C GLN A 34 -52.21 -4.74 -4.75
N ARG A 35 -52.50 -4.80 -6.06
CA ARG A 35 -51.51 -5.18 -7.07
C ARG A 35 -50.39 -4.16 -7.16
N ILE A 36 -50.71 -2.86 -7.17
CA ILE A 36 -49.71 -1.78 -7.18
C ILE A 36 -48.83 -1.86 -5.94
N ILE A 37 -49.42 -1.99 -4.75
CA ILE A 37 -48.68 -2.13 -3.48
C ILE A 37 -47.77 -3.37 -3.53
N GLY A 38 -48.26 -4.50 -4.01
CA GLY A 38 -47.46 -5.72 -4.17
C GLY A 38 -46.27 -5.52 -5.12
N THR A 39 -46.48 -4.89 -6.28
CA THR A 39 -45.40 -4.61 -7.23
C THR A 39 -44.39 -3.61 -6.68
N LEU A 40 -44.84 -2.56 -5.97
CA LEU A 40 -43.96 -1.56 -5.39
C LEU A 40 -43.15 -2.15 -4.23
N SER A 41 -43.77 -2.99 -3.39
CA SER A 41 -43.11 -3.70 -2.30
C SER A 41 -42.02 -4.64 -2.83
N ALA A 42 -42.32 -5.45 -3.86
CA ALA A 42 -41.31 -6.29 -4.52
C ALA A 42 -40.18 -5.45 -5.16
N GLY A 43 -40.52 -4.30 -5.74
CA GLY A 43 -39.54 -3.35 -6.27
C GLY A 43 -38.64 -2.75 -5.19
N ILE A 44 -39.20 -2.39 -4.04
CA ILE A 44 -38.45 -1.89 -2.87
C ILE A 44 -37.54 -2.99 -2.33
N GLU A 45 -38.03 -4.21 -2.15
CA GLU A 45 -37.23 -5.34 -1.65
C GLU A 45 -36.05 -5.65 -2.59
N SER A 46 -36.29 -5.63 -3.90
CA SER A 46 -35.22 -5.80 -4.89
C SER A 46 -34.17 -4.70 -4.80
N ARG A 47 -34.60 -3.44 -4.64
CA ARG A 47 -33.68 -2.30 -4.50
C ARG A 47 -32.91 -2.37 -3.19
N ASP A 48 -33.57 -2.74 -2.11
CA ASP A 48 -32.94 -2.87 -0.80
C ASP A 48 -31.84 -3.94 -0.83
N LYS A 49 -32.12 -5.12 -1.41
CA LYS A 49 -31.10 -6.15 -1.66
C LYS A 49 -29.93 -5.64 -2.50
N ALA A 50 -30.20 -4.83 -3.54
CA ALA A 50 -29.15 -4.24 -4.36
C ALA A 50 -28.30 -3.25 -3.55
N ILE A 51 -28.94 -2.38 -2.75
CA ILE A 51 -28.27 -1.41 -1.87
C ILE A 51 -27.41 -2.14 -0.84
N THR A 52 -27.92 -3.18 -0.18
CA THR A 52 -27.14 -3.98 0.78
C THR A 52 -25.90 -4.58 0.11
N ARG A 53 -26.06 -5.19 -1.08
CA ARG A 53 -24.93 -5.75 -1.83
C ARG A 53 -23.91 -4.71 -2.24
N LEU A 54 -24.35 -3.52 -2.68
CA LEU A 54 -23.44 -2.42 -3.01
C LEU A 54 -22.70 -1.93 -1.76
N ASN A 55 -23.40 -1.78 -0.64
CA ASN A 55 -22.81 -1.33 0.61
C ASN A 55 -21.77 -2.33 1.13
N ASP A 56 -22.06 -3.63 1.07
CA ASP A 56 -21.11 -4.67 1.47
C ASP A 56 -19.86 -4.67 0.58
N LYS A 57 -20.04 -4.52 -0.73
CA LYS A 57 -18.92 -4.37 -1.68
C LYS A 57 -18.11 -3.11 -1.40
N ALA A 58 -18.77 -1.98 -1.13
CA ALA A 58 -18.10 -0.72 -0.81
C ALA A 58 -17.29 -0.84 0.49
N LYS A 59 -17.86 -1.41 1.55
CA LYS A 59 -17.16 -1.68 2.82
C LYS A 59 -15.95 -2.60 2.62
N ALA A 60 -16.11 -3.67 1.84
CA ALA A 60 -15.00 -4.57 1.52
C ALA A 60 -13.91 -3.85 0.70
N GLY A 61 -14.29 -3.01 -0.27
CA GLY A 61 -13.39 -2.17 -1.05
C GLY A 61 -12.60 -1.21 -0.18
N GLN A 62 -13.28 -0.44 0.68
CA GLN A 62 -12.65 0.49 1.61
C GLN A 62 -11.65 -0.19 2.54
N LYS A 63 -11.97 -1.39 3.05
CA LYS A 63 -11.03 -2.18 3.87
C LYS A 63 -9.78 -2.59 3.09
N ARG A 64 -9.94 -3.04 1.84
CA ARG A 64 -8.81 -3.40 0.96
C ARG A 64 -7.95 -2.19 0.64
N GLU A 65 -8.57 -1.06 0.34
CA GLU A 65 -7.86 0.18 0.05
C GLU A 65 -7.08 0.69 1.28
N ALA A 66 -7.69 0.66 2.47
CA ALA A 66 -7.00 0.99 3.71
C ALA A 66 -5.81 0.07 3.98
N ALA A 67 -5.96 -1.24 3.75
CA ALA A 67 -4.87 -2.20 3.87
C ALA A 67 -3.74 -1.93 2.86
N LEU A 68 -4.08 -1.61 1.62
CA LEU A 68 -3.10 -1.25 0.58
C LEU A 68 -2.33 0.01 0.94
N ARG A 69 -3.02 1.06 1.42
CA ARG A 69 -2.37 2.30 1.89
C ARG A 69 -1.42 2.05 3.06
N LEU A 70 -1.81 1.18 3.99
CA LEU A 70 -0.95 0.80 5.11
C LEU A 70 0.30 0.04 4.63
N LEU A 71 0.14 -0.89 3.70
CA LEU A 71 1.26 -1.63 3.10
C LEU A 71 2.20 -0.70 2.32
N GLN A 72 1.65 0.23 1.55
CA GLN A 72 2.43 1.23 0.83
C GLN A 72 3.21 2.13 1.79
N GLY A 73 2.59 2.59 2.88
CA GLY A 73 3.26 3.37 3.92
C GLY A 73 4.39 2.58 4.60
N ARG A 74 4.17 1.31 4.93
CA ARG A 74 5.23 0.45 5.49
C ARG A 74 6.37 0.23 4.50
N ALA A 75 6.05 0.00 3.23
CA ALA A 75 7.05 -0.18 2.18
C ALA A 75 7.88 1.08 1.95
N SER A 76 7.25 2.27 1.95
CA SER A 76 7.97 3.54 1.81
C SER A 76 8.87 3.82 3.02
N THR A 77 8.39 3.59 4.24
CA THR A 77 9.24 3.69 5.44
C THR A 77 10.39 2.69 5.41
N ALA A 78 10.14 1.45 5.00
CA ALA A 78 11.20 0.44 4.89
C ALA A 78 12.24 0.80 3.81
N ALA A 79 11.80 1.34 2.67
CA ALA A 79 12.67 1.82 1.62
C ALA A 79 13.54 3.00 2.09
N LEU A 80 12.94 3.97 2.79
CA LEU A 80 13.65 5.11 3.34
C LEU A 80 14.66 4.69 4.42
N ASN A 81 14.30 3.75 5.30
CA ASN A 81 15.24 3.19 6.27
C ASN A 81 16.40 2.47 5.60
N ARG A 82 16.15 1.72 4.53
CA ARG A 82 17.23 1.07 3.76
C ARG A 82 18.16 2.10 3.14
N GLU A 83 17.61 3.14 2.53
CA GLU A 83 18.40 4.21 1.93
C GLU A 83 19.27 4.92 2.97
N LEU A 84 18.70 5.30 4.12
CA LEU A 84 19.47 5.87 5.24
C LEU A 84 20.55 4.93 5.75
N THR A 85 20.26 3.62 5.81
CA THR A 85 21.26 2.63 6.23
C THR A 85 22.40 2.54 5.22
N ILE A 86 22.09 2.49 3.92
CA ILE A 86 23.10 2.45 2.84
C ILE A 86 23.95 3.73 2.87
N GLN A 87 23.34 4.89 3.03
CA GLN A 87 24.05 6.16 3.16
C GLN A 87 24.96 6.14 4.38
N ARG A 88 24.45 5.72 5.55
CA ARG A 88 25.27 5.60 6.76
C ARG A 88 26.45 4.66 6.59
N GLU A 89 26.24 3.48 6.00
CA GLU A 89 27.33 2.53 5.74
C GLU A 89 28.33 3.10 4.74
N THR A 90 27.86 3.79 3.70
CA THR A 90 28.71 4.45 2.69
C THR A 90 29.50 5.61 3.27
N ASP A 91 28.87 6.40 4.15
CA ASP A 91 29.44 7.55 4.87
C ASP A 91 30.27 7.13 6.09
N ALA A 92 30.15 5.90 6.57
CA ALA A 92 31.08 5.27 7.51
C ALA A 92 32.28 4.62 6.79
N ASN A 93 32.15 4.41 5.47
CA ASN A 93 33.21 3.93 4.60
C ASN A 93 34.22 4.98 4.04
N PRO A 94 34.15 6.31 4.28
CA PRO A 94 35.16 7.24 3.80
C PRO A 94 36.48 7.03 4.56
N THR A 95 36.45 6.47 5.76
CA THR A 95 37.67 6.01 6.47
C THR A 95 38.35 4.86 5.73
N LEU A 96 37.61 3.91 5.18
CA LEU A 96 38.20 2.86 4.34
C LEU A 96 38.68 3.45 3.00
N ARG A 97 37.91 4.38 2.43
CA ARG A 97 38.25 5.04 1.17
C ARG A 97 39.54 5.86 1.34
N SER A 98 39.67 6.62 2.42
CA SER A 98 40.87 7.39 2.76
C SER A 98 42.05 6.48 3.07
N TRP A 99 41.84 5.37 3.77
CA TRP A 99 42.87 4.35 4.00
C TRP A 99 43.34 3.70 2.68
N SER A 100 42.42 3.37 1.78
CA SER A 100 42.75 2.76 0.48
C SER A 100 43.42 3.74 -0.49
N ALA A 101 43.08 5.04 -0.39
CA ALA A 101 43.66 6.09 -1.21
C ALA A 101 44.97 6.64 -0.62
N ALA A 102 45.27 6.34 0.65
CA ALA A 102 46.53 6.71 1.27
C ALA A 102 47.68 6.00 0.55
N ALA A 103 48.74 6.76 0.24
CA ALA A 103 49.93 6.20 -0.38
C ALA A 103 50.51 5.09 0.53
N LEU A 104 50.82 3.93 -0.06
CA LEU A 104 51.40 2.83 0.70
C LEU A 104 52.72 3.28 1.34
N PRO A 105 52.99 2.95 2.61
CA PRO A 105 54.26 3.24 3.24
C PRO A 105 55.41 2.68 2.40
N ALA A 106 56.51 3.43 2.31
CA ALA A 106 57.68 3.05 1.52
C ALA A 106 58.20 1.66 1.89
N ASP A 107 58.07 1.24 3.15
CA ASP A 107 58.46 -0.09 3.61
C ASP A 107 57.59 -1.20 3.02
N VAL A 108 56.29 -0.98 2.86
CA VAL A 108 55.36 -1.94 2.24
C VAL A 108 55.60 -2.01 0.73
N ILE A 109 55.79 -0.87 0.06
CA ILE A 109 56.17 -0.80 -1.36
C ILE A 109 57.50 -1.53 -1.58
N ARG A 110 58.47 -1.35 -0.67
CA ARG A 110 59.76 -2.02 -0.71
C ARG A 110 59.63 -3.53 -0.45
N LEU A 111 58.68 -3.95 0.39
CA LEU A 111 58.38 -5.37 0.65
C LEU A 111 57.74 -6.05 -0.56
N GLN A 112 56.77 -5.38 -1.20
CA GLN A 112 56.04 -5.88 -2.35
C GLN A 112 56.87 -5.85 -3.64
N SER A 113 57.82 -4.92 -3.76
CA SER A 113 58.83 -4.92 -4.83
C SER A 113 59.80 -6.08 -4.61
N ARG A 114 59.34 -7.28 -4.97
CA ARG A 114 60.07 -8.53 -4.90
C ARG A 114 61.00 -8.65 -6.11
N PRO A 115 62.32 -8.77 -5.91
CA PRO A 115 63.23 -9.19 -6.97
C PRO A 115 62.90 -10.61 -7.43
N ALA A 116 63.15 -10.93 -8.71
CA ALA A 116 63.13 -12.31 -9.16
C ALA A 116 64.31 -13.06 -8.51
N PHE A 117 64.03 -14.14 -7.77
CA PHE A 117 65.05 -14.99 -7.15
C PHE A 117 65.20 -16.29 -7.93
N ASN A 118 66.43 -16.71 -8.19
CA ASN A 118 66.72 -17.93 -8.95
C ASN A 118 66.79 -19.18 -8.05
N ASN A 119 66.94 -19.01 -6.74
CA ASN A 119 66.96 -20.11 -5.77
C ASN A 119 66.41 -19.67 -4.39
N ALA A 120 66.12 -20.64 -3.52
CA ALA A 120 65.53 -20.38 -2.20
C ALA A 120 66.50 -19.77 -1.18
N ARG A 121 67.83 -19.96 -1.34
CA ARG A 121 68.86 -19.38 -0.48
C ARG A 121 68.98 -17.86 -0.69
N ASP A 122 68.96 -17.42 -1.95
CA ASP A 122 68.98 -16.00 -2.33
C ASP A 122 67.77 -15.24 -1.76
N TYR A 123 66.63 -15.92 -1.67
CA TYR A 123 65.44 -15.37 -1.03
C TYR A 123 65.62 -15.18 0.49
N LEU A 124 66.16 -16.18 1.18
CA LEU A 124 66.40 -16.11 2.63
C LEU A 124 67.47 -15.06 2.98
N ASP A 125 68.53 -14.96 2.18
CA ASP A 125 69.60 -13.98 2.38
C ASP A 125 69.09 -12.53 2.19
N TRP A 126 68.29 -12.28 1.16
CA TRP A 126 67.62 -10.99 0.95
C TRP A 126 66.65 -10.61 2.08
N LEU A 127 65.93 -11.59 2.64
CA LEU A 127 65.01 -11.35 3.75
C LEU A 127 65.78 -11.04 5.04
N SER A 128 66.82 -11.80 5.36
CA SER A 128 67.67 -11.61 6.54
C SER A 128 68.48 -10.33 6.51
N ALA A 129 68.90 -9.86 5.33
CA ALA A 129 69.59 -8.58 5.17
C ALA A 129 68.68 -7.37 5.43
N ARG A 130 67.36 -7.51 5.21
CA ARG A 130 66.37 -6.43 5.40
C ARG A 130 65.92 -6.23 6.84
N ASP A 131 65.99 -7.25 7.68
CA ASP A 131 65.59 -7.20 9.10
C ASP A 131 66.53 -6.33 9.97
N LYS A 132 67.63 -5.82 9.39
CA LYS A 132 68.69 -5.07 10.09
C LYS A 132 68.68 -3.54 9.86
N LEU A 133 67.57 -2.92 9.46
CA LEU A 133 67.52 -1.47 9.18
C LEU A 133 66.88 -0.61 10.30
N PRO A 134 67.39 0.63 10.54
CA PRO A 134 67.12 1.43 11.72
C PRO A 134 65.76 2.14 11.69
N ALA A 135 65.27 2.51 12.88
CA ALA A 135 63.98 3.17 13.10
C ALA A 135 63.71 4.33 12.13
N ALA A 136 62.47 4.38 11.61
CA ALA A 136 62.00 5.34 10.63
C ALA A 136 62.38 6.78 10.99
N ARG A 137 63.05 7.45 10.05
CA ARG A 137 63.42 8.87 10.10
C ARG A 137 62.16 9.70 10.36
N GLN A 138 62.17 10.45 11.46
CA GLN A 138 61.12 11.35 11.90
C GLN A 138 60.61 12.26 10.76
N GLN A 139 59.29 12.31 10.65
CA GLN A 139 58.55 13.20 9.75
C GLN A 139 58.86 14.66 10.10
N PRO A 140 59.18 15.53 9.13
CA PRO A 140 59.45 16.93 9.42
C PRO A 140 58.17 17.58 9.97
N ALA A 141 58.31 18.17 11.16
CA ALA A 141 57.29 19.00 11.79
C ALA A 141 56.94 20.17 10.87
N ASP A 142 55.65 20.33 10.60
CA ASP A 142 55.06 21.48 9.91
C ASP A 142 55.19 22.74 10.79
N PRO A 143 55.99 23.76 10.42
CA PRO A 143 56.02 25.02 11.12
C PRO A 143 55.05 25.98 10.43
N GLY A 144 53.76 25.86 10.75
CA GLY A 144 52.70 26.51 9.99
C GLY A 144 51.51 27.03 10.79
N ARG A 145 51.68 27.52 12.03
CA ARG A 145 50.65 28.38 12.63
C ARG A 145 51.15 29.25 13.78
N PHE A 146 51.50 30.50 13.47
CA PHE A 146 51.57 31.59 14.44
C PHE A 146 50.59 32.70 14.05
N SER A 147 49.63 32.92 14.95
CA SER A 147 49.00 34.18 15.40
C SER A 147 48.39 35.19 14.42
N GLY A 148 47.15 35.62 14.72
CA GLY A 148 46.67 36.96 14.41
C GLY A 148 45.14 37.14 14.43
N GLY A 149 44.65 37.89 15.42
CA GLY A 149 43.42 38.70 15.34
C GLY A 149 42.12 38.07 15.79
#